data_AF-A0A968LHI5-F1
#
_entry.id   AF-A0A968LHI5-F1
#
_cell.length_a   1.000
_cell.length_b   1.000
_cell.length_c   1.000
_cell.angle_alpha   90.00
_cell.angle_beta   90.00
_cell.angle_gamma   90.00
#
_symmetry.space_group_name_H-M   'P 1'
#
loop_
_entity.id
_entity.type
_entity.pdbx_description
1 polymer ?
#
loop_
_entity_poly.entity_id
_entity_poly.type
_entity_poly.pdbx_seq_one_letter_code
_entity_poly.pdbx_strand_id
1 'polypeptide(L)'
;DRLVLVPRLRAWGRPRPYAVDQPRGDAAFEVACMCQTLDGLRSEPRLRPPTHLKIDVDGHELRVLHGARELLASGSLQHLLIEVQRGHVGEVFGLLAEAGFRHSKGRDVGGVGNYVFERW
;
A
#
# COMPACT_ATOMS: atom_id res chain seq x y z
N ASP A 1 17.70 -5.38 -21.69
CA ASP A 1 17.29 -6.70 -22.20
C ASP A 1 17.74 -7.84 -21.30
N ARG A 2 16.89 -8.27 -20.37
CA ARG A 2 16.93 -9.62 -19.79
C ARG A 2 15.51 -10.12 -19.64
N LEU A 3 15.10 -10.96 -20.59
CA LEU A 3 13.88 -11.76 -20.52
C LEU A 3 14.12 -12.87 -19.48
N VAL A 4 13.36 -12.88 -18.39
CA VAL A 4 13.29 -14.04 -17.49
C VAL A 4 12.00 -14.78 -17.79
N LEU A 5 12.13 -16.01 -18.28
CA LEU A 5 11.03 -16.92 -18.61
C LEU A 5 10.30 -17.33 -17.32
N VAL A 6 9.00 -17.02 -17.24
CA VAL A 6 8.13 -17.44 -16.12
C VAL A 6 7.47 -18.78 -16.49
N PRO A 7 7.62 -19.86 -15.68
CA PRO A 7 6.90 -21.10 -15.92
C PRO A 7 5.40 -20.92 -15.66
N ARG A 8 4.57 -21.51 -16.53
CA ARG A 8 3.09 -21.54 -16.44
C ARG A 8 2.61 -21.91 -15.02
N LEU A 9 1.81 -21.02 -14.43
CA LEU A 9 1.04 -21.26 -13.20
C LEU A 9 0.10 -22.45 -13.38
N ARG A 10 0.32 -23.52 -12.61
CA ARG A 10 -0.70 -24.55 -12.35
C ARG A 10 -1.44 -24.20 -11.06
N ALA A 11 -2.78 -24.19 -11.17
CA ALA A 11 -3.83 -24.33 -10.16
C ALA A 11 -3.53 -23.90 -8.70
N TRP A 12 -4.36 -22.97 -8.21
CA TRP A 12 -4.51 -22.60 -6.81
C TRP A 12 -4.89 -23.81 -5.94
N GLY A 13 -3.89 -24.49 -5.39
CA GLY A 13 -4.01 -25.40 -4.25
C GLY A 13 -3.59 -24.66 -2.98
N ARG A 14 -4.33 -24.87 -1.88
CA ARG A 14 -4.13 -24.26 -0.56
C ARG A 14 -2.63 -24.03 -0.22
N PRO A 15 -2.20 -22.80 0.11
CA PRO A 15 -0.84 -22.63 0.62
C PRO A 15 -0.71 -23.39 1.94
N ARG A 16 0.28 -24.29 2.02
CA ARG A 16 0.69 -24.88 3.30
C ARG A 16 1.27 -23.75 4.17
N PRO A 17 1.09 -23.79 5.50
CA PRO A 17 1.78 -22.85 6.36
C PRO A 17 3.27 -23.08 6.21
N TYR A 18 4.01 -22.07 5.76
CA TYR A 18 5.46 -22.12 5.79
C TYR A 18 5.87 -22.20 7.26
N ALA A 19 6.32 -23.38 7.68
CA ALA A 19 7.04 -23.54 8.93
C ALA A 19 8.34 -22.75 8.78
N VAL A 20 8.43 -21.63 9.49
CA VAL A 20 9.66 -20.87 9.61
C VAL A 20 10.50 -21.61 10.65
N ASP A 21 11.39 -22.49 10.22
CA ASP A 21 12.53 -22.85 11.07
C ASP A 21 13.32 -21.56 11.28
N GLN A 22 13.30 -21.01 12.50
CA GLN A 22 13.97 -19.77 12.82
C GLN A 22 15.49 -19.93 12.63
N PRO A 23 16.15 -19.13 11.78
CA PRO A 23 17.53 -18.80 12.00
C PRO A 23 17.58 -17.50 12.81
N ARG A 24 18.08 -17.57 14.05
CA ARG A 24 18.81 -16.43 14.61
C ARG A 24 20.11 -16.33 13.81
N GLY A 25 20.24 -15.34 12.92
CA GLY A 25 21.48 -15.06 12.19
C GLY A 25 21.28 -14.09 11.02
N ASP A 26 22.31 -13.30 10.71
CA ASP A 26 22.39 -12.21 9.71
C ASP A 26 22.20 -12.62 8.24
N ALA A 27 21.52 -13.73 7.96
CA ALA A 27 21.25 -14.16 6.59
C ALA A 27 19.98 -13.46 6.06
N ALA A 28 20.17 -12.40 5.29
CA ALA A 28 19.11 -11.83 4.47
C ALA A 28 18.84 -12.76 3.26
N PHE A 29 17.56 -13.01 2.97
CA PHE A 29 17.12 -13.73 1.78
C PHE A 29 16.46 -12.75 0.81
N GLU A 30 16.82 -12.84 -0.47
CA GLU A 30 16.17 -12.07 -1.53
C GLU A 30 15.01 -12.88 -2.10
N VAL A 31 13.83 -12.25 -2.18
CA VAL A 31 12.63 -12.85 -2.75
C VAL A 31 12.05 -11.89 -3.77
N ALA A 32 11.84 -12.38 -4.99
CA ALA A 32 11.13 -11.61 -6.01
C ALA A 32 9.66 -11.43 -5.61
N CYS A 33 9.19 -10.19 -5.63
CA CYS A 33 7.80 -9.84 -5.37
C CYS A 33 7.17 -9.18 -6.60
N MET A 34 5.90 -9.46 -6.83
CA MET A 34 5.10 -8.76 -7.85
C MET A 34 4.74 -7.38 -7.34
N CYS A 35 5.01 -6.34 -8.13
CA CYS A 35 4.59 -4.97 -7.82
C CYS A 35 3.52 -4.51 -8.81
N GLN A 36 2.40 -4.00 -8.29
CA GLN A 36 1.33 -3.38 -9.07
C GLN A 36 0.85 -2.12 -8.37
N THR A 37 0.30 -1.18 -9.14
CA THR A 37 -0.33 0.03 -8.58
C THR A 37 -1.69 -0.31 -7.98
N LEU A 38 -2.17 0.50 -7.04
CA LEU A 38 -3.52 0.34 -6.49
C LEU A 38 -4.60 0.57 -7.56
N ASP A 39 -4.35 1.48 -8.50
CA ASP A 39 -5.22 1.68 -9.66
C ASP A 39 -5.26 0.44 -10.57
N GLY A 40 -4.11 -0.23 -10.74
CA GLY A 40 -4.03 -1.51 -11.43
C GLY A 40 -4.87 -2.60 -10.74
N LEU A 41 -4.78 -2.70 -9.41
CA LEU A 41 -5.60 -3.63 -8.63
C LEU A 41 -7.09 -3.28 -8.66
N ARG A 42 -7.46 -1.99 -8.68
CA ARG A 42 -8.85 -1.55 -8.83
C ARG A 42 -9.49 -2.05 -10.13
N SER A 43 -8.70 -2.28 -11.18
CA SER A 43 -9.19 -2.80 -12.45
C SER A 43 -9.47 -4.31 -12.47
N GLU A 44 -9.09 -5.05 -11.41
CA GLU A 44 -9.35 -6.48 -11.29
C GLU A 44 -10.84 -6.75 -11.05
N PRO A 45 -11.55 -7.40 -11.99
CA PRO A 45 -13.01 -7.57 -11.92
C PRO A 45 -13.51 -8.33 -10.68
N ARG A 46 -12.63 -9.09 -10.03
CA ARG A 46 -12.94 -9.88 -8.82
C ARG A 46 -12.90 -9.05 -7.54
N LEU A 47 -12.36 -7.83 -7.58
CA LEU A 47 -12.26 -6.95 -6.41
C LEU A 47 -13.36 -5.90 -6.42
N ARG A 48 -14.01 -5.73 -5.28
CA ARG A 48 -14.95 -4.62 -5.08
C ARG A 48 -14.17 -3.36 -4.77
N PRO A 49 -14.61 -2.17 -5.23
CA PRO A 49 -14.00 -0.91 -4.83
C PRO A 49 -13.99 -0.78 -3.30
N PRO A 50 -12.85 -0.47 -2.67
CA PRO A 50 -12.77 -0.38 -1.22
C PRO A 50 -13.40 0.92 -0.73
N THR A 51 -13.93 0.89 0.49
CA THR A 51 -14.39 2.07 1.24
C THR A 51 -13.38 2.56 2.26
N HIS A 52 -12.40 1.73 2.63
CA HIS A 52 -11.34 2.01 3.59
C HIS A 52 -9.99 1.58 3.04
N LEU A 53 -8.93 2.35 3.30
CA LEU A 53 -7.56 2.02 2.89
C LEU A 53 -6.59 2.25 4.06
N LYS A 54 -5.70 1.28 4.31
CA LYS A 54 -4.54 1.46 5.19
C LYS A 54 -3.27 1.42 4.34
N ILE A 55 -2.36 2.37 4.54
CA ILE A 55 -1.03 2.40 3.92
C ILE A 55 0.02 2.48 5.03
N ASP A 56 0.90 1.49 5.06
CA ASP A 56 1.91 1.29 6.09
C ASP A 56 3.01 0.46 5.44
N VAL A 57 3.92 1.13 4.72
CA VAL A 57 4.84 0.51 3.73
C VAL A 57 6.28 0.98 3.90
N ASP A 58 6.68 1.19 5.16
CA ASP A 58 8.06 1.46 5.58
C ASP A 58 8.79 2.57 4.79
N GLY A 59 8.09 3.66 4.45
CA GLY A 59 8.68 4.83 3.78
C GLY A 59 8.38 4.96 2.29
N HIS A 60 7.59 4.05 1.72
CA HIS A 60 7.18 4.09 0.32
C HIS A 60 5.76 4.66 0.10
N GLU A 61 5.22 5.37 1.08
CA GLU A 61 3.83 5.84 1.09
C GLU A 61 3.50 6.72 -0.12
N LEU A 62 4.37 7.68 -0.45
CA LEU A 62 4.19 8.57 -1.60
C LEU A 62 4.09 7.78 -2.92
N ARG A 63 4.93 6.75 -3.07
CA ARG A 63 4.90 5.89 -4.26
C ARG A 63 3.59 5.11 -4.36
N VAL A 64 3.04 4.65 -3.24
CA VAL A 64 1.73 4.00 -3.18
C VAL A 64 0.63 5.00 -3.58
N LEU A 65 0.64 6.22 -3.02
CA LEU A 65 -0.34 7.26 -3.33
C LEU A 65 -0.31 7.66 -4.81
N HIS A 66 0.88 7.80 -5.41
CA HIS A 66 1.00 8.07 -6.85
C HIS A 66 0.44 6.95 -7.73
N GLY A 67 0.49 5.70 -7.27
CA GLY A 67 -0.13 4.56 -7.93
C GLY A 67 -1.62 4.37 -7.59
N ALA A 68 -2.24 5.31 -6.89
CA ALA A 68 -3.62 5.20 -6.39
C ALA A 68 -4.49 6.39 -6.80
N ARG A 69 -4.12 7.16 -7.83
CA ARG A 69 -4.78 8.42 -8.18
C ARG A 69 -6.24 8.20 -8.56
N GLU A 70 -6.54 7.18 -9.34
CA GLU A 70 -7.91 6.88 -9.74
C GLU A 70 -8.74 6.35 -8.56
N LEU A 71 -8.15 5.52 -7.70
CA LEU A 71 -8.79 5.06 -6.48
C LEU A 71 -9.08 6.20 -5.50
N LEU A 72 -8.13 7.12 -5.34
CA LEU A 72 -8.30 8.30 -4.50
C LEU A 72 -9.36 9.26 -5.06
N ALA A 73 -9.61 9.26 -6.37
CA ALA A 73 -10.68 10.01 -7.02
C ALA A 73 -12.02 9.25 -7.16
N SER A 74 -12.08 7.95 -6.87
CA SER A 74 -13.20 7.08 -7.27
C SER A 74 -14.52 7.32 -6.55
N GLY A 75 -14.56 8.18 -5.53
CA GLY A 75 -15.70 8.40 -4.64
C GLY A 75 -16.07 7.17 -3.77
N SER A 76 -15.58 5.97 -4.08
CA SER A 76 -15.85 4.77 -3.28
C SER A 76 -15.07 4.77 -1.97
N LEU A 77 -13.83 5.27 -2.00
CA LEU A 77 -12.95 5.31 -0.84
C LEU A 77 -13.36 6.48 0.08
N GLN A 78 -13.77 6.17 1.31
CA GLN A 78 -14.30 7.12 2.29
C GLN A 78 -13.31 7.41 3.42
N HIS A 79 -12.50 6.43 3.80
CA HIS A 79 -11.56 6.53 4.92
C HIS A 79 -10.17 6.04 4.54
N LEU A 80 -9.14 6.76 4.99
CA LEU A 80 -7.75 6.39 4.76
C LEU A 80 -6.94 6.55 6.05
N LEU A 81 -6.20 5.50 6.42
CA LEU A 81 -5.19 5.53 7.47
C LEU A 81 -3.82 5.39 6.82
N ILE A 82 -2.89 6.29 7.11
CA ILE A 82 -1.54 6.24 6.56
C ILE A 82 -0.49 6.53 7.62
N GLU A 83 0.53 5.67 7.67
CA GLU A 83 1.73 5.90 8.47
C GLU A 83 2.77 6.65 7.63
N VAL A 84 3.15 7.86 8.03
CA VAL A 84 3.98 8.76 7.22
C VAL A 84 5.22 9.18 8.01
N GLN A 85 6.38 9.02 7.38
CA GLN A 85 7.63 9.60 7.90
C GLN A 85 7.55 11.14 7.92
N ARG A 86 8.08 11.77 8.97
CA ARG A 86 7.97 13.22 9.20
C ARG A 86 8.33 14.08 7.98
N GLY A 87 9.33 13.67 7.20
CA GLY A 87 9.78 14.39 6.00
C GLY A 87 8.74 14.43 4.86
N HIS A 88 7.79 13.49 4.82
CA HIS A 88 6.81 13.36 3.74
C HIS A 88 5.41 13.85 4.12
N VAL A 89 5.20 14.29 5.37
CA VAL A 89 3.87 14.67 5.88
C VAL A 89 3.20 15.74 5.01
N GLY A 90 3.93 16.82 4.68
CA GLY A 90 3.36 17.92 3.88
C GLY A 90 2.88 17.46 2.49
N GLU A 91 3.68 16.65 1.81
CA GLU A 91 3.36 16.16 0.46
C GLU A 91 2.20 15.17 0.48
N VAL A 92 2.20 14.22 1.43
CA VAL A 92 1.09 13.27 1.63
C VAL A 92 -0.22 14.03 1.91
N PHE A 93 -0.18 15.01 2.81
CA PHE A 93 -1.36 15.80 3.15
C PHE A 93 -1.87 16.61 1.96
N GLY A 94 -0.97 17.21 1.17
CA GLY A 94 -1.31 17.94 -0.05
C GLY A 94 -2.00 17.04 -1.07
N LEU A 95 -1.41 15.88 -1.39
CA LEU A 95 -1.98 14.91 -2.34
C LEU A 95 -3.37 14.42 -1.91
N LEU A 96 -3.55 14.12 -0.62
CA LEU A 96 -4.83 13.66 -0.10
C LEU A 96 -5.88 14.78 -0.07
N ALA A 97 -5.48 16.01 0.24
CA ALA A 97 -6.37 17.17 0.18
C ALA A 97 -6.84 17.44 -1.26
N GLU A 98 -5.94 17.40 -2.24
CA GLU A 98 -6.25 17.52 -3.68
C GLU A 98 -7.21 16.41 -4.15
N ALA A 99 -7.10 15.22 -3.58
CA ALA A 99 -7.99 14.09 -3.87
C ALA A 99 -9.33 14.12 -3.11
N GLY A 100 -9.62 15.19 -2.37
CA GLY A 100 -10.88 15.36 -1.66
C GLY A 100 -10.94 14.67 -0.30
N PHE A 101 -9.81 14.55 0.40
CA PHE A 101 -9.77 14.07 1.78
C PHE A 101 -9.40 15.18 2.76
N ARG A 102 -9.92 15.07 3.98
CA ARG A 102 -9.59 15.93 5.11
C ARG A 102 -8.99 15.09 6.22
N HIS A 103 -7.87 15.53 6.78
CA HIS A 103 -7.29 14.94 7.98
C HIS A 103 -8.26 15.07 9.16
N SER A 104 -8.57 13.95 9.83
CA SER A 104 -9.50 13.92 10.97
C SER A 104 -8.80 13.69 12.31
N LYS A 105 -7.84 12.77 12.37
CA LYS A 105 -7.11 12.39 13.59
C LYS A 105 -5.71 11.91 13.26
N GLY A 106 -4.76 12.04 14.19
CA GLY A 106 -3.46 11.41 14.04
C GLY A 106 -2.53 11.63 15.23
N ARG A 107 -1.42 10.90 15.25
CA ARG A 107 -0.35 11.07 16.24
C ARG A 107 1.01 10.82 15.58
N ASP A 108 1.95 11.73 15.79
CA ASP A 108 3.38 11.56 15.49
C ASP A 108 4.10 11.10 16.76
N VAL A 109 4.79 9.95 16.69
CA VAL A 109 5.71 9.49 17.73
C VAL A 109 7.02 9.08 17.07
N GLY A 110 8.12 9.70 17.47
CA GLY A 110 9.45 9.26 17.04
C GLY A 110 9.78 9.54 15.57
N GLY A 111 9.12 10.51 14.93
CA GLY A 111 9.42 10.90 13.54
C GLY A 111 8.63 10.13 12.49
N VAL A 112 7.69 9.29 12.92
CA VAL A 112 6.71 8.61 12.09
C VAL A 112 5.32 8.86 12.70
N GLY A 113 4.35 9.21 11.86
CA GLY A 113 3.01 9.56 12.31
C GLY A 113 1.93 8.74 11.64
N ASN A 114 0.96 8.28 12.43
CA ASN A 114 -0.24 7.62 11.93
C ASN A 114 -1.36 8.64 11.80
N TYR A 115 -1.88 8.81 10.58
CA TYR A 115 -2.87 9.85 10.25
C TYR A 115 -4.10 9.24 9.59
N VAL A 116 -5.27 9.66 10.05
CA VAL A 116 -6.59 9.29 9.55
C VAL A 116 -7.16 10.44 8.73
N PHE A 117 -7.72 10.10 7.59
CA PHE A 117 -8.35 10.98 6.64
C PHE A 117 -9.75 10.49 6.30
N GLU A 118 -10.66 11.43 6.08
CA GLU A 118 -12.05 11.20 5.71
C GLU A 118 -12.38 12.01 4.45
N ARG A 119 -13.14 11.42 3.54
CA ARG A 119 -13.64 12.15 2.36
C ARG A 119 -14.63 13.24 2.78
N TRP A 120 -14.57 14.39 2.11
CA TRP A 120 -15.51 15.51 2.30
C TRP A 120 -16.36 15.77 1.06
#